data_AF-A0A6A6F940-F1
#
_entry.id   AF-A0A6A6F940-F1
#
_cell.length_a   1.000
_cell.length_b   1.000
_cell.length_c   1.000
_cell.angle_alpha   90.00
_cell.angle_beta   90.00
_cell.angle_gamma   90.00
#
_symmetry.space_group_name_H-M   'P 1'
#
loop_
_entity.id
_entity.type
_entity.pdbx_description
1 polymer ?
#
loop_
_entity_poly.entity_id
_entity_poly.type
_entity_poly.pdbx_seq_one_letter_code
_entity_poly.pdbx_strand_id
1 'polypeptide(L)'
;MRPHLKTFAIASLATLFFLLLTSHSWTAVSEHLERQRQDGILRDSLAKQNQELQAMLQEAEAKVNAAASVQESQRSKFAYAFYATTDEYACGVLVNLRRLKELEARYPVHVLLSPSVSQSYVEAIAGAGAQIHVENPPPLPGGSMGYYADCLLKLLAFKIHRIAPGVERVLAFDSDQLIMRNLDQLFSGLPIGSISAPRAYWIAKDFLASTFMMIDLSDRLWNAVNAAVANAGMDEFDMDIINKLLGGEVTMLSGSYITLNSHWEDWNLPSWYHSDSAQKLNWTTIEKVNALSKVVVQEQRLDATTTLSKPRIRRNQTSTDHPPQPVFSAPRLADTSPDNGPVLQQVLPKPRFPDNHPLSQELYLLQSAAVVIHFSAIGKPWTVSGEVLRMQRPDAHPLLGEQFLTWRKIAGGVCPGFDSDEGFGYGAFD
;
A
#
# COMPACT_ATOMS: atom_id res chain seq x y z
N MET A 1 -11.53 -75.90 -97.79
CA MET A 1 -11.43 -75.70 -96.32
C MET A 1 -10.94 -74.28 -96.06
N ARG A 2 -11.78 -73.40 -95.49
CA ARG A 2 -11.56 -71.94 -95.37
C ARG A 2 -10.52 -71.61 -94.27
N PRO A 3 -9.31 -71.12 -94.58
CA PRO A 3 -8.35 -70.68 -93.56
C PRO A 3 -8.65 -69.26 -93.03
N HIS A 4 -9.52 -68.50 -93.70
CA HIS A 4 -9.72 -67.07 -93.42
C HIS A 4 -10.77 -66.74 -92.34
N LEU A 5 -11.65 -67.67 -91.96
CA LEU A 5 -12.70 -67.39 -90.97
C LEU A 5 -12.15 -67.39 -89.52
N LYS A 6 -11.17 -68.25 -89.24
CA LYS A 6 -10.52 -68.33 -87.91
C LYS A 6 -9.64 -67.09 -87.66
N THR A 7 -8.89 -66.64 -88.66
CA THR A 7 -8.06 -65.43 -88.56
C THR A 7 -8.90 -64.15 -88.40
N PHE A 8 -10.05 -64.05 -89.07
CA PHE A 8 -10.96 -62.90 -88.89
C PHE A 8 -11.62 -62.88 -87.50
N ALA A 9 -12.07 -64.04 -87.00
CA ALA A 9 -12.63 -64.14 -85.65
C ALA A 9 -11.61 -63.85 -84.55
N ILE A 10 -10.36 -64.34 -84.70
CA ILE A 10 -9.26 -64.05 -83.77
C ILE A 10 -8.87 -62.57 -83.82
N ALA A 11 -8.82 -61.97 -85.01
CA ALA A 11 -8.57 -60.54 -85.16
C ALA A 11 -9.68 -59.70 -84.51
N SER A 12 -10.96 -60.02 -84.73
CA SER A 12 -12.07 -59.32 -84.09
C SER A 12 -12.08 -59.48 -82.56
N LEU A 13 -11.80 -60.68 -82.03
CA LEU A 13 -11.67 -60.92 -80.59
C LEU A 13 -10.48 -60.17 -79.99
N ALA A 14 -9.33 -60.14 -80.68
CA ALA A 14 -8.16 -59.37 -80.26
C ALA A 14 -8.46 -57.86 -80.26
N THR A 15 -9.21 -57.37 -81.26
CA THR A 15 -9.62 -55.95 -81.32
C THR A 15 -10.58 -55.60 -80.18
N LEU A 16 -11.57 -56.47 -79.92
CA LEU A 16 -12.53 -56.28 -78.84
C LEU A 16 -11.84 -56.32 -77.46
N PHE A 17 -10.88 -57.23 -77.28
CA PHE A 17 -10.08 -57.33 -76.06
C PHE A 17 -9.18 -56.10 -75.87
N PHE A 18 -8.59 -55.57 -76.95
CA PHE A 18 -7.81 -54.32 -76.90
C PHE A 18 -8.70 -53.11 -76.58
N LEU A 19 -9.91 -53.05 -77.13
CA LEU A 19 -10.90 -52.02 -76.81
C LEU A 19 -11.37 -52.10 -75.34
N LEU A 20 -11.55 -53.31 -74.81
CA LEU A 20 -11.90 -53.53 -73.40
C LEU A 20 -10.76 -53.18 -72.43
N LEU A 21 -9.52 -53.54 -72.77
CA LEU A 21 -8.32 -53.17 -72.01
C LEU A 21 -8.10 -51.66 -72.01
N THR A 22 -8.22 -51.02 -73.18
CA THR A 22 -8.11 -49.56 -73.28
C THR A 22 -9.23 -48.88 -72.50
N SER A 23 -10.48 -49.36 -72.58
CA SER A 23 -11.61 -48.90 -71.76
C SER A 23 -11.35 -48.99 -70.25
N HIS A 24 -10.93 -50.17 -69.74
CA HIS A 24 -10.65 -50.35 -68.30
C HIS A 24 -9.45 -49.53 -67.84
N SER A 25 -8.43 -49.38 -68.68
CA SER A 25 -7.29 -48.51 -68.39
C SER A 25 -7.71 -47.03 -68.36
N TRP A 26 -8.63 -46.61 -69.22
CA TRP A 26 -9.12 -45.23 -69.27
C TRP A 26 -9.98 -44.90 -68.05
N THR A 27 -10.84 -45.81 -67.60
CA THR A 27 -11.65 -45.62 -66.37
C THR A 27 -10.75 -45.50 -65.14
N ALA A 28 -9.75 -46.39 -65.01
CA ALA A 28 -8.80 -46.34 -63.89
C ALA A 28 -7.95 -45.05 -63.88
N VAL A 29 -7.51 -44.58 -65.06
CA VAL A 29 -6.81 -43.29 -65.19
C VAL A 29 -7.74 -42.12 -64.87
N SER A 30 -8.99 -42.16 -65.31
CA SER A 30 -9.97 -41.10 -65.03
C SER A 30 -10.29 -40.98 -63.53
N GLU A 31 -10.50 -42.10 -62.83
CA GLU A 31 -10.72 -42.11 -61.39
C GLU A 31 -9.48 -41.62 -60.62
N HIS A 32 -8.28 -41.98 -61.07
CA HIS A 32 -7.05 -41.50 -60.46
C HIS A 32 -6.89 -39.98 -60.59
N LEU A 33 -7.16 -39.43 -61.78
CA LEU A 33 -7.14 -37.98 -62.02
C LEU A 33 -8.20 -37.25 -61.19
N GLU A 34 -9.39 -37.84 -61.02
CA GLU A 34 -10.47 -37.25 -60.24
C GLU A 34 -10.16 -37.25 -58.73
N ARG A 35 -9.53 -38.32 -58.22
CA ARG A 35 -8.99 -38.35 -56.84
C ARG A 35 -7.91 -37.30 -56.63
N GLN A 36 -6.96 -37.16 -57.56
CA GLN A 36 -5.94 -36.12 -57.46
C GLN A 36 -6.54 -34.71 -57.47
N ARG A 37 -7.60 -34.49 -58.24
CA ARG A 37 -8.34 -33.22 -58.23
C ARG A 37 -9.03 -32.96 -56.90
N GLN A 38 -9.70 -33.96 -56.33
CA GLN A 38 -10.36 -33.86 -55.02
C GLN A 38 -9.34 -33.63 -53.89
N ASP A 39 -8.21 -34.33 -53.91
CA ASP A 39 -7.12 -34.15 -52.94
C ASP A 39 -6.52 -32.74 -53.04
N GLY A 40 -6.37 -32.20 -54.26
CA GLY A 40 -5.95 -30.81 -54.49
C GLY A 40 -6.92 -29.81 -53.87
N ILE A 41 -8.21 -29.95 -54.13
CA ILE A 41 -9.27 -29.09 -53.57
C ILE A 41 -9.27 -29.17 -52.03
N LEU A 42 -9.15 -30.37 -51.46
CA LEU A 42 -9.13 -30.55 -50.01
C LEU A 42 -7.89 -29.89 -49.38
N ARG A 43 -6.71 -30.05 -50.00
CA ARG A 43 -5.48 -29.39 -49.53
C ARG A 43 -5.59 -27.88 -49.58
N ASP A 44 -6.11 -27.33 -50.67
CA ASP A 44 -6.30 -25.88 -50.81
C ASP A 44 -7.32 -25.36 -49.79
N SER A 45 -8.42 -26.09 -49.57
CA SER A 45 -9.42 -25.76 -48.55
C SER A 45 -8.84 -25.80 -47.14
N LEU A 46 -8.05 -26.83 -46.82
CA LEU A 46 -7.39 -26.96 -45.52
C LEU A 46 -6.33 -25.88 -45.30
N ALA A 47 -5.55 -25.54 -46.34
CA ALA A 47 -4.57 -24.46 -46.29
C ALA A 47 -5.26 -23.11 -46.04
N LYS A 48 -6.39 -22.87 -46.72
CA LYS A 48 -7.19 -21.65 -46.51
C LYS A 48 -7.77 -21.59 -45.09
N GLN A 49 -8.35 -22.68 -44.58
CA GLN A 49 -8.85 -22.74 -43.20
C GLN A 49 -7.73 -22.53 -42.17
N ASN A 50 -6.55 -23.13 -42.39
CA ASN A 50 -5.40 -22.93 -41.50
C ASN A 50 -4.93 -21.48 -41.50
N GLN A 51 -4.92 -20.82 -42.67
CA GLN A 51 -4.56 -19.41 -42.78
C GLN A 51 -5.58 -18.49 -42.09
N GLU A 52 -6.88 -18.77 -42.26
CA GLU A 52 -7.97 -18.05 -41.58
C GLU A 52 -7.88 -18.23 -40.05
N LEU A 53 -7.62 -19.45 -39.57
CA LEU A 53 -7.44 -19.74 -38.16
C LEU A 53 -6.22 -19.01 -37.58
N GLN A 54 -5.09 -18.99 -38.30
CA GLN A 54 -3.91 -18.24 -37.89
C GLN A 54 -4.17 -16.74 -37.81
N ALA A 55 -4.88 -16.17 -38.78
CA ALA A 55 -5.26 -14.76 -38.75
C ALA A 55 -6.18 -14.44 -37.56
N MET A 56 -7.17 -15.29 -37.27
CA MET A 56 -8.04 -15.13 -36.10
C MET A 56 -7.28 -15.21 -34.78
N LEU A 57 -6.32 -16.14 -34.67
CA LEU A 57 -5.47 -16.27 -33.48
C LEU A 57 -4.61 -15.02 -33.27
N GLN A 58 -3.96 -14.51 -34.32
CA GLN A 58 -3.18 -13.28 -34.26
C GLN A 58 -4.04 -12.07 -33.86
N GLU A 59 -5.26 -11.96 -34.40
CA GLU A 59 -6.18 -10.90 -34.02
C GLU A 59 -6.61 -11.02 -32.55
N ALA A 60 -6.89 -12.23 -32.07
CA ALA A 60 -7.23 -12.48 -30.67
C ALA A 60 -6.08 -12.14 -29.73
N GLU A 61 -4.84 -12.57 -30.04
CA GLU A 61 -3.63 -12.22 -29.29
C GLU A 61 -3.41 -10.71 -29.24
N ALA A 62 -3.57 -10.01 -30.37
CA ALA A 62 -3.45 -8.56 -30.42
C ALA A 62 -4.49 -7.86 -29.52
N LYS A 63 -5.74 -8.34 -29.50
CA LYS A 63 -6.79 -7.80 -28.62
C LYS A 63 -6.48 -8.04 -27.14
N VAL A 64 -5.99 -9.23 -26.79
CA VAL A 64 -5.59 -9.55 -25.41
C VAL A 64 -4.44 -8.65 -24.96
N ASN A 65 -3.41 -8.48 -25.79
CA ASN A 65 -2.26 -7.62 -25.49
C ASN A 65 -2.68 -6.14 -25.37
N ALA A 66 -3.58 -5.68 -26.23
CA ALA A 66 -4.13 -4.33 -26.14
C ALA A 66 -4.90 -4.12 -24.83
N ALA A 67 -5.77 -5.05 -24.44
CA ALA A 67 -6.51 -4.98 -23.18
C ALA A 67 -5.57 -4.99 -21.97
N ALA A 68 -4.55 -5.86 -21.97
CA ALA A 68 -3.53 -5.91 -20.92
C ALA A 68 -2.75 -4.59 -20.82
N SER A 69 -2.39 -3.97 -21.95
CA SER A 69 -1.69 -2.69 -21.97
C SER A 69 -2.55 -1.54 -21.42
N VAL A 70 -3.85 -1.53 -21.72
CA VAL A 70 -4.79 -0.54 -21.16
C VAL A 70 -4.93 -0.74 -19.65
N GLN A 71 -5.03 -1.98 -19.20
CA GLN A 71 -5.13 -2.31 -17.78
C GLN A 71 -3.86 -1.89 -17.03
N GLU A 72 -2.68 -2.15 -17.59
CA GLU A 72 -1.40 -1.74 -17.00
C GLU A 72 -1.27 -0.21 -16.98
N SER A 73 -1.69 0.48 -18.04
CA SER A 73 -1.71 1.94 -18.09
C SER A 73 -2.67 2.56 -17.08
N GLN A 74 -3.78 1.90 -16.73
CA GLN A 74 -4.68 2.38 -15.66
C GLN A 74 -4.10 2.07 -14.28
N ARG A 75 -3.41 0.94 -14.14
CA ARG A 75 -2.75 0.54 -12.90
C ARG A 75 -1.59 1.47 -12.55
N SER A 76 -0.82 1.91 -13.55
CA SER A 76 0.34 2.80 -13.35
C SER A 76 -0.05 4.22 -12.90
N LYS A 77 -1.33 4.59 -12.95
CA LYS A 77 -1.83 5.86 -12.38
C LYS A 77 -1.79 5.91 -10.86
N PHE A 78 -1.74 4.75 -10.21
CA PHE A 78 -1.82 4.61 -8.77
C PHE A 78 -0.57 3.94 -8.24
N ALA A 79 -0.06 4.39 -7.09
CA ALA A 79 1.08 3.74 -6.47
C ALA A 79 1.11 3.87 -4.95
N TYR A 80 1.75 2.91 -4.30
CA TYR A 80 2.20 3.06 -2.92
C TYR A 80 3.52 3.83 -2.90
N ALA A 81 3.73 4.65 -1.88
CA ALA A 81 4.93 5.45 -1.71
C ALA A 81 5.50 5.28 -0.30
N PHE A 82 6.79 4.97 -0.23
CA PHE A 82 7.54 4.92 1.02
C PHE A 82 8.76 5.83 0.94
N TYR A 83 9.37 6.10 2.09
CA TYR A 83 10.66 6.74 2.17
C TYR A 83 11.55 6.05 3.20
N ALA A 84 12.86 6.14 3.02
CA ALA A 84 13.83 5.71 4.02
C ALA A 84 15.07 6.61 3.98
N THR A 85 15.55 6.96 5.17
CA THR A 85 16.70 7.87 5.35
C THR A 85 17.92 7.16 5.93
N THR A 86 17.72 5.93 6.41
CA THR A 86 18.71 5.04 7.03
C THR A 86 18.28 3.58 6.78
N ASP A 87 19.16 2.63 7.06
CA ASP A 87 18.91 1.20 6.86
C ASP A 87 17.78 0.66 7.76
N GLU A 88 17.63 1.20 8.97
CA GLU A 88 16.54 0.81 9.86
C GLU A 88 15.17 1.17 9.26
N TYR A 89 15.05 2.38 8.70
CA TYR A 89 13.84 2.81 8.02
C TYR A 89 13.66 2.02 6.72
N ALA A 90 14.73 1.71 6.00
CA ALA A 90 14.68 0.87 4.79
C ALA A 90 14.21 -0.56 5.10
N CYS A 91 14.56 -1.11 6.26
CA CYS A 91 14.00 -2.37 6.74
C CYS A 91 12.51 -2.25 7.02
N GLY A 92 12.05 -1.16 7.64
CA GLY A 92 10.61 -0.86 7.79
C GLY A 92 9.86 -0.82 6.45
N VAL A 93 10.49 -0.27 5.41
CA VAL A 93 9.98 -0.32 4.03
C VAL A 93 9.87 -1.77 3.56
N LEU A 94 10.96 -2.55 3.60
CA LEU A 94 10.96 -3.95 3.16
C LEU A 94 9.91 -4.83 3.86
N VAL A 95 9.71 -4.62 5.16
CA VAL A 95 8.64 -5.29 5.91
C VAL A 95 7.28 -4.98 5.28
N ASN A 96 6.98 -3.72 4.99
CA ASN A 96 5.70 -3.34 4.39
C ASN A 96 5.58 -3.74 2.92
N LEU A 97 6.67 -3.78 2.14
CA LEU A 97 6.66 -4.37 0.79
C LEU A 97 6.27 -5.84 0.85
N ARG A 98 6.78 -6.59 1.83
CA ARG A 98 6.38 -7.98 2.08
C ARG A 98 4.90 -8.08 2.49
N ARG A 99 4.41 -7.19 3.36
CA ARG A 99 2.99 -7.12 3.72
C ARG A 99 2.10 -6.85 2.51
N LEU A 100 2.43 -5.86 1.68
CA LEU A 100 1.67 -5.53 0.48
C LEU A 100 1.59 -6.71 -0.48
N LYS A 101 2.70 -7.45 -0.65
CA LYS A 101 2.72 -8.69 -1.45
C LYS A 101 1.79 -9.77 -0.86
N GLU A 102 1.87 -10.03 0.45
CA GLU A 102 1.02 -11.00 1.15
C GLU A 102 -0.46 -10.63 1.14
N LEU A 103 -0.76 -9.33 1.09
CA LEU A 103 -2.10 -8.77 1.01
C LEU A 103 -2.60 -8.63 -0.44
N GLU A 104 -1.82 -9.11 -1.43
CA GLU A 104 -2.17 -9.07 -2.85
C GLU A 104 -2.42 -7.63 -3.37
N ALA A 105 -1.66 -6.66 -2.86
CA ALA A 105 -1.71 -5.29 -3.36
C ALA A 105 -1.30 -5.26 -4.84
N ARG A 106 -2.11 -4.57 -5.65
CA ARG A 106 -1.92 -4.55 -7.10
C ARG A 106 -1.05 -3.38 -7.51
N TYR A 107 -1.09 -2.23 -6.87
CA TYR A 107 -0.40 -1.06 -7.42
C TYR A 107 1.13 -1.10 -7.22
N PRO A 108 1.91 -0.52 -8.16
CA PRO A 108 3.36 -0.42 -8.02
C PRO A 108 3.76 0.34 -6.74
N VAL A 109 4.99 0.11 -6.30
CA VAL A 109 5.57 0.78 -5.13
C VAL A 109 6.74 1.65 -5.57
N HIS A 110 6.73 2.92 -5.16
CA HIS A 110 7.86 3.83 -5.30
C HIS A 110 8.48 4.09 -3.92
N VAL A 111 9.81 4.10 -3.84
CA VAL A 111 10.54 4.34 -2.59
C VAL A 111 11.52 5.48 -2.78
N LEU A 112 11.38 6.51 -1.95
CA LEU A 112 12.27 7.66 -1.88
C LEU A 112 13.39 7.36 -0.89
N LEU A 113 14.63 7.26 -1.35
CA LEU A 113 15.79 6.93 -0.50
C LEU A 113 16.71 8.12 -0.35
N SER A 114 17.20 8.35 0.87
CA SER A 114 18.37 9.21 1.05
C SER A 114 19.63 8.50 0.53
N PRO A 115 20.70 9.24 0.19
CA PRO A 115 21.99 8.64 -0.15
C PRO A 115 22.66 7.85 0.99
N SER A 116 22.16 7.99 2.23
CA SER A 116 22.71 7.32 3.41
C SER A 116 22.27 5.85 3.56
N VAL A 117 21.29 5.41 2.78
CA VAL A 117 20.84 4.01 2.76
C VAL A 117 21.88 3.14 2.04
N SER A 118 22.29 2.05 2.66
CA SER A 118 23.35 1.19 2.14
C SER A 118 22.93 0.48 0.85
N GLN A 119 23.92 0.13 0.04
CA GLN A 119 23.71 -0.55 -1.23
C GLN A 119 22.97 -1.89 -1.05
N SER A 120 23.19 -2.60 0.06
CA SER A 120 22.52 -3.85 0.38
C SER A 120 20.99 -3.67 0.51
N TYR A 121 20.56 -2.58 1.13
CA TYR A 121 19.15 -2.23 1.27
C TYR A 121 18.54 -1.73 -0.03
N VAL A 122 19.30 -0.95 -0.82
CA VAL A 122 18.90 -0.55 -2.18
C VAL A 122 18.61 -1.79 -3.04
N GLU A 123 19.51 -2.77 -3.04
CA GLU A 123 19.35 -4.01 -3.79
C GLU A 123 18.18 -4.85 -3.29
N ALA A 124 17.99 -4.96 -1.97
CA ALA A 124 16.87 -5.67 -1.39
C ALA A 124 15.51 -5.04 -1.76
N ILE A 125 15.42 -3.70 -1.73
CA ILE A 125 14.20 -2.97 -2.11
C ILE A 125 13.89 -3.15 -3.60
N ALA A 126 14.91 -3.09 -4.46
CA ALA A 126 14.76 -3.34 -5.89
C ALA A 126 14.34 -4.79 -6.16
N GLY A 127 14.96 -5.76 -5.46
CA GLY A 127 14.63 -7.18 -5.53
C GLY A 127 13.22 -7.51 -5.06
N ALA A 128 12.65 -6.69 -4.17
CA ALA A 128 11.25 -6.77 -3.76
C ALA A 128 10.27 -6.19 -4.80
N GLY A 129 10.77 -5.65 -5.92
CA GLY A 129 9.96 -5.16 -7.05
C GLY A 129 9.54 -3.70 -6.92
N ALA A 130 10.14 -2.93 -6.01
CA ALA A 130 9.86 -1.51 -5.86
C ALA A 130 10.74 -0.65 -6.78
N GLN A 131 10.20 0.49 -7.22
CA GLN A 131 10.92 1.49 -7.99
C GLN A 131 11.63 2.46 -7.04
N ILE A 132 12.93 2.58 -7.17
CA ILE A 132 13.77 3.37 -6.26
C ILE A 132 14.06 4.74 -6.86
N HIS A 133 13.95 5.76 -6.03
CA HIS A 133 14.27 7.14 -6.35
C HIS A 133 15.18 7.70 -5.26
N VAL A 134 16.46 7.90 -5.57
CA VAL A 134 17.42 8.49 -4.63
C VAL A 134 17.27 10.00 -4.67
N GLU A 135 16.97 10.61 -3.53
CA GLU A 135 16.70 12.04 -3.38
C GLU A 135 17.40 12.58 -2.12
N ASN A 136 17.86 13.82 -2.19
CA ASN A 136 18.40 14.49 -1.00
C ASN A 136 17.25 14.97 -0.11
N PRO A 137 17.28 14.67 1.20
CA PRO A 137 16.31 15.23 2.13
C PRO A 137 16.34 16.77 2.06
N PRO A 138 15.17 17.44 2.01
CA PRO A 138 15.13 18.89 2.17
C PRO A 138 15.77 19.29 3.50
N PRO A 139 16.66 20.31 3.52
CA PRO A 139 17.34 20.69 4.75
C PRO A 139 16.34 21.25 5.76
N LEU A 140 16.46 20.86 7.03
CA LEU A 140 15.74 21.54 8.09
C LEU A 140 16.26 22.98 8.27
N PRO A 141 15.36 23.97 8.41
CA PRO A 141 15.72 25.34 8.74
C PRO A 141 16.55 25.40 10.04
N GLY A 142 17.67 26.13 10.02
CA GLY A 142 18.52 26.31 11.20
C GLY A 142 19.53 25.20 11.49
N GLY A 143 19.63 24.17 10.62
CA GLY A 143 20.65 23.12 10.76
C GLY A 143 20.44 22.19 11.95
N SER A 144 19.19 22.01 12.39
CA SER A 144 18.82 21.07 13.45
C SER A 144 19.26 19.64 13.08
N MET A 145 20.42 19.23 13.59
CA MET A 145 21.00 17.89 13.42
C MET A 145 20.41 16.91 14.44
N GLY A 146 19.07 16.86 14.51
CA GLY A 146 18.33 15.95 15.38
C GLY A 146 17.81 14.71 14.66
N TYR A 147 17.09 13.85 15.40
CA TYR A 147 16.40 12.64 14.89
C TYR A 147 15.50 12.90 13.67
N TYR A 148 15.03 14.14 13.49
CA TYR A 148 14.13 14.54 12.42
C TYR A 148 14.81 15.21 11.22
N ALA A 149 16.15 15.27 11.17
CA ALA A 149 16.90 15.96 10.11
C ALA A 149 16.44 15.58 8.70
N ASP A 150 16.07 14.32 8.49
CA ASP A 150 15.67 13.80 7.20
C ASP A 150 14.16 13.50 7.07
N CYS A 151 13.36 13.85 8.08
CA CYS A 151 11.92 13.54 8.08
C CYS A 151 11.16 14.20 6.92
N LEU A 152 11.70 15.31 6.41
CA LEU A 152 11.12 16.04 5.28
C LEU A 152 11.24 15.30 3.94
N LEU A 153 12.10 14.27 3.84
CA LEU A 153 12.20 13.44 2.62
C LEU A 153 10.84 12.85 2.25
N LYS A 154 10.03 12.51 3.24
CA LYS A 154 8.64 12.06 3.10
C LYS A 154 7.79 12.99 2.24
N LEU A 155 7.98 14.31 2.36
CA LEU A 155 7.20 15.29 1.62
C LEU A 155 7.54 15.32 0.12
N LEU A 156 8.61 14.65 -0.31
CA LEU A 156 8.86 14.39 -1.73
C LEU A 156 7.87 13.38 -2.33
N ALA A 157 7.02 12.72 -1.55
CA ALA A 157 5.92 11.93 -2.08
C ALA A 157 4.98 12.77 -2.97
N PHE A 158 4.82 14.06 -2.67
CA PHE A 158 4.06 15.02 -3.50
C PHE A 158 4.72 15.30 -4.87
N LYS A 159 6.00 14.96 -5.06
CA LYS A 159 6.77 15.14 -6.30
C LYS A 159 6.70 13.92 -7.22
N ILE A 160 6.15 12.78 -6.77
CA ILE A 160 6.25 11.50 -7.50
C ILE A 160 5.79 11.59 -8.95
N HIS A 161 4.76 12.37 -9.29
CA HIS A 161 4.30 12.51 -10.69
C HIS A 161 5.34 13.14 -11.61
N ARG A 162 6.32 13.90 -11.08
CA ARG A 162 7.46 14.42 -11.85
C ARG A 162 8.57 13.39 -12.03
N ILE A 163 8.69 12.43 -11.12
CA ILE A 163 9.74 11.40 -11.11
C ILE A 163 9.28 10.17 -11.91
N ALA A 164 8.02 9.79 -11.74
CA ALA A 164 7.33 8.71 -12.46
C ALA A 164 6.12 9.30 -13.22
N PRO A 165 6.34 9.76 -14.47
CA PRO A 165 5.26 10.34 -15.27
C PRO A 165 4.10 9.36 -15.47
N GLY A 166 2.89 9.86 -15.29
CA GLY A 166 1.66 9.08 -15.42
C GLY A 166 1.08 8.61 -14.08
N VAL A 167 1.84 8.68 -12.98
CA VAL A 167 1.28 8.48 -11.63
C VAL A 167 0.45 9.72 -11.26
N GLU A 168 -0.83 9.50 -10.99
CA GLU A 168 -1.82 10.54 -10.68
C GLU A 168 -2.11 10.60 -9.17
N ARG A 169 -2.02 9.47 -8.47
CA ARG A 169 -2.37 9.39 -7.04
C ARG A 169 -1.49 8.39 -6.31
N VAL A 170 -1.02 8.77 -5.12
CA VAL A 170 -0.16 7.92 -4.29
C VAL A 170 -0.69 7.77 -2.88
N LEU A 171 -0.46 6.60 -2.29
CA LEU A 171 -0.66 6.35 -0.87
C LEU A 171 0.71 6.33 -0.18
N ALA A 172 1.03 7.35 0.60
CA ALA A 172 2.31 7.55 1.26
C ALA A 172 2.27 7.11 2.74
N PHE A 173 3.34 6.48 3.22
CA PHE A 173 3.44 5.90 4.56
C PHE A 173 4.73 6.28 5.27
N ASP A 174 4.69 6.29 6.60
CA ASP A 174 5.90 6.11 7.41
C ASP A 174 6.35 4.64 7.40
N SER A 175 7.66 4.41 7.51
CA SER A 175 8.22 3.05 7.46
C SER A 175 8.12 2.29 8.79
N ASP A 176 7.80 2.98 9.89
CA ASP A 176 7.57 2.40 11.22
C ASP A 176 6.10 2.00 11.46
N GLN A 177 5.48 1.47 10.41
CA GLN A 177 4.11 0.99 10.40
C GLN A 177 4.06 -0.49 10.06
N LEU A 178 2.91 -1.12 10.30
CA LEU A 178 2.58 -2.47 9.85
C LEU A 178 1.22 -2.44 9.16
N ILE A 179 1.23 -2.67 7.84
CA ILE A 179 0.00 -2.75 7.04
C ILE A 179 -0.72 -4.08 7.32
N MET A 180 -1.97 -3.97 7.76
CA MET A 180 -2.79 -5.11 8.21
C MET A 180 -3.79 -5.58 7.15
N ARG A 181 -4.15 -4.72 6.18
CA ARG A 181 -5.15 -5.01 5.14
C ARG A 181 -4.73 -4.49 3.76
N ASN A 182 -5.31 -5.05 2.71
CA ASN A 182 -5.17 -4.52 1.36
C ASN A 182 -5.83 -3.13 1.28
N LEU A 183 -5.12 -2.16 0.69
CA LEU A 183 -5.50 -0.74 0.64
C LEU A 183 -5.92 -0.28 -0.77
N ASP A 184 -5.91 -1.18 -1.76
CA ASP A 184 -6.14 -0.84 -3.17
C ASP A 184 -7.47 -0.13 -3.41
N GLN A 185 -8.51 -0.50 -2.64
CA GLN A 185 -9.83 0.11 -2.74
C GLN A 185 -9.82 1.62 -2.46
N LEU A 186 -8.83 2.14 -1.72
CA LEU A 186 -8.74 3.56 -1.43
C LEU A 186 -8.45 4.40 -2.66
N PHE A 187 -7.69 3.88 -3.63
CA PHE A 187 -7.32 4.64 -4.83
C PHE A 187 -8.53 5.06 -5.66
N SER A 188 -9.62 4.27 -5.64
CA SER A 188 -10.87 4.58 -6.35
C SER A 188 -12.03 4.97 -5.43
N GLY A 189 -12.00 4.55 -4.16
CA GLY A 189 -13.08 4.80 -3.20
C GLY A 189 -13.02 6.16 -2.51
N LEU A 190 -11.85 6.82 -2.46
CA LEU A 190 -11.71 8.15 -1.87
C LEU A 190 -11.98 9.26 -2.90
N PRO A 191 -12.61 10.38 -2.48
CA PRO A 191 -12.87 11.51 -3.35
C PRO A 191 -11.56 12.09 -3.92
N ILE A 192 -11.65 12.73 -5.09
CA ILE A 192 -10.53 13.49 -5.66
C ILE A 192 -10.45 14.84 -4.95
N GLY A 193 -9.28 15.17 -4.42
CA GLY A 193 -8.99 16.39 -3.67
C GLY A 193 -7.51 16.74 -3.74
N SER A 194 -6.96 17.37 -2.69
CA SER A 194 -5.51 17.60 -2.55
C SER A 194 -4.88 16.46 -1.72
N ILE A 195 -5.54 16.09 -0.62
CA ILE A 195 -5.04 15.09 0.33
C ILE A 195 -6.19 14.44 1.10
N SER A 196 -6.07 13.14 1.38
CA SER A 196 -6.84 12.45 2.43
C SER A 196 -5.89 11.81 3.43
N ALA A 197 -6.08 12.07 4.72
CA ALA A 197 -5.19 11.57 5.78
C ALA A 197 -5.98 11.32 7.08
N PRO A 198 -5.56 10.38 7.94
CA PRO A 198 -6.25 10.11 9.17
C PRO A 198 -6.04 11.23 10.19
N ARG A 199 -6.93 11.28 11.17
CA ARG A 199 -6.82 12.20 12.30
C ARG A 199 -5.68 11.80 13.24
N ALA A 200 -4.86 12.77 13.64
CA ALA A 200 -3.91 12.65 14.74
C ALA A 200 -4.63 12.68 16.09
N TYR A 201 -5.41 11.62 16.36
CA TYR A 201 -6.39 11.59 17.45
C TYR A 201 -5.81 11.65 18.87
N TRP A 202 -4.48 11.62 19.02
CA TRP A 202 -3.77 11.71 20.30
C TRP A 202 -3.34 13.13 20.71
N ILE A 203 -3.35 14.11 19.79
CA ILE A 203 -2.92 15.50 20.10
C ILE A 203 -4.10 16.46 20.05
N ALA A 204 -4.75 16.62 18.89
CA ALA A 204 -5.74 17.67 18.69
C ALA A 204 -6.89 17.27 17.78
N LYS A 205 -8.03 17.91 17.99
CA LYS A 205 -9.20 17.81 17.12
C LYS A 205 -8.89 18.57 15.82
N ASP A 206 -9.00 17.87 14.70
CA ASP A 206 -8.86 18.35 13.31
C ASP A 206 -7.41 18.52 12.82
N PHE A 207 -6.45 17.96 13.55
CA PHE A 207 -5.07 17.80 13.09
C PHE A 207 -4.95 16.48 12.30
N LEU A 208 -4.42 16.54 11.08
CA LEU A 208 -4.13 15.35 10.28
C LEU A 208 -2.81 14.72 10.71
N ALA A 209 -2.72 13.40 10.58
CA ALA A 209 -1.46 12.67 10.72
C ALA A 209 -0.87 12.42 9.32
N SER A 210 0.31 12.98 9.05
CA SER A 210 1.01 12.81 7.77
C SER A 210 1.58 11.40 7.60
N THR A 211 1.59 10.56 8.64
CA THR A 211 2.14 9.19 8.63
C THR A 211 1.41 8.26 7.65
N PHE A 212 0.23 8.66 7.18
CA PHE A 212 -0.54 8.01 6.14
C PHE A 212 -1.22 9.11 5.30
N MET A 213 -0.93 9.18 4.00
CA MET A 213 -1.52 10.21 3.13
C MET A 213 -1.91 9.62 1.77
N MET A 214 -3.18 9.73 1.40
CA MET A 214 -3.60 9.65 0.00
C MET A 214 -3.39 11.03 -0.62
N ILE A 215 -2.53 11.11 -1.64
CA ILE A 215 -2.15 12.36 -2.30
C ILE A 215 -2.60 12.31 -3.75
N ASP A 216 -3.36 13.32 -4.15
CA ASP A 216 -3.71 13.59 -5.54
C ASP A 216 -2.65 14.49 -6.15
N LEU A 217 -1.79 13.91 -6.98
CA LEU A 217 -0.57 14.54 -7.42
C LEU A 217 -0.84 15.62 -8.48
N SER A 218 -0.19 16.77 -8.32
CA SER A 218 -0.21 17.84 -9.31
C SER A 218 0.97 18.78 -9.13
N ASP A 219 1.34 19.48 -10.20
CA ASP A 219 2.38 20.51 -10.13
C ASP A 219 2.04 21.65 -9.19
N ARG A 220 0.75 22.05 -9.14
CA ARG A 220 0.28 23.07 -8.21
C ARG A 220 0.55 22.64 -6.76
N LEU A 221 0.16 21.41 -6.41
CA LEU A 221 0.29 20.90 -5.06
C LEU A 221 1.76 20.72 -4.66
N TRP A 222 2.57 20.12 -5.53
CA TRP A 222 4.01 19.99 -5.28
C TRP A 222 4.69 21.35 -5.10
N ASN A 223 4.41 22.33 -5.97
CA ASN A 223 5.01 23.66 -5.85
C ASN A 223 4.63 24.33 -4.51
N ALA A 224 3.41 24.14 -4.03
CA ALA A 224 2.96 24.65 -2.74
C ALA A 224 3.67 23.97 -1.57
N VAL A 225 3.77 22.64 -1.58
CA VAL A 225 4.50 21.86 -0.55
C VAL A 225 5.98 22.21 -0.55
N ASN A 226 6.62 22.26 -1.71
CA ASN A 226 8.03 22.63 -1.84
C ASN A 226 8.31 24.04 -1.32
N ALA A 227 7.41 25.00 -1.61
CA ALA A 227 7.51 26.35 -1.04
C ALA A 227 7.30 26.36 0.48
N ALA A 228 6.38 25.57 1.02
CA ALA A 228 6.16 25.47 2.46
C ALA A 228 7.36 24.85 3.18
N VAL A 229 7.95 23.79 2.62
CA VAL A 229 9.19 23.17 3.11
C VAL A 229 10.35 24.16 3.12
N ALA A 230 10.54 24.93 2.05
CA ALA A 230 11.61 25.93 1.97
C ALA A 230 11.46 27.08 2.99
N ASN A 231 10.24 27.33 3.47
CA ASN A 231 9.92 28.41 4.42
C ASN A 231 9.55 27.88 5.81
N ALA A 232 9.83 26.60 6.10
CA ALA A 232 9.50 26.00 7.39
C ALA A 232 10.22 26.74 8.54
N GLY A 233 9.63 26.71 9.72
CA GLY A 233 10.28 27.15 10.97
C GLY A 233 11.34 26.14 11.46
N MET A 234 12.19 26.55 12.41
CA MET A 234 13.26 25.68 12.97
C MET A 234 12.72 24.41 13.65
N ASP A 235 11.49 24.45 14.15
CA ASP A 235 10.83 23.35 14.86
C ASP A 235 9.57 22.85 14.11
N GLU A 236 9.41 23.21 12.82
CA GLU A 236 8.29 22.72 12.01
C GLU A 236 8.72 21.43 11.28
N PHE A 237 8.04 20.32 11.58
CA PHE A 237 8.26 19.05 10.91
C PHE A 237 7.17 18.78 9.85
N ASP A 238 7.21 17.60 9.25
CA ASP A 238 6.31 17.21 8.17
C ASP A 238 4.82 17.37 8.54
N MET A 239 4.42 16.98 9.75
CA MET A 239 3.04 17.18 10.21
C MET A 239 2.67 18.66 10.37
N ASP A 240 3.55 19.50 10.90
CA ASP A 240 3.28 20.93 11.10
C ASP A 240 3.11 21.64 9.75
N ILE A 241 4.03 21.37 8.82
CA ILE A 241 4.04 21.94 7.48
C ILE A 241 2.76 21.57 6.74
N ILE A 242 2.39 20.27 6.74
CA ILE A 242 1.22 19.79 6.00
C ILE A 242 -0.09 20.24 6.66
N ASN A 243 -0.19 20.28 8.00
CA ASN A 243 -1.40 20.80 8.64
C ASN A 243 -1.60 22.30 8.36
N LYS A 244 -0.52 23.09 8.40
CA LYS A 244 -0.55 24.53 8.08
C LYS A 244 -0.96 24.78 6.63
N LEU A 245 -0.48 23.95 5.70
CA LEU A 245 -0.73 24.12 4.27
C LEU A 245 -2.08 23.52 3.82
N LEU A 246 -2.40 22.31 4.26
CA LEU A 246 -3.47 21.48 3.70
C LEU A 246 -4.55 21.07 4.72
N GLY A 247 -4.42 21.43 6.00
CA GLY A 247 -5.39 21.07 7.05
C GLY A 247 -6.81 21.60 6.80
N GLY A 248 -6.96 22.65 6.00
CA GLY A 248 -8.27 23.17 5.58
C GLY A 248 -8.90 22.42 4.38
N GLU A 249 -8.10 21.66 3.63
CA GLU A 249 -8.51 20.94 2.41
C GLU A 249 -8.55 19.42 2.59
N VAL A 250 -8.04 18.91 3.70
CA VAL A 250 -7.90 17.47 3.95
C VAL A 250 -9.27 16.78 4.06
N THR A 251 -9.40 15.66 3.35
CA THR A 251 -10.44 14.68 3.63
C THR A 251 -9.99 13.81 4.80
N MET A 252 -10.60 14.00 5.97
CA MET A 252 -10.20 13.30 7.19
C MET A 252 -10.63 11.84 7.17
N LEU A 253 -9.66 10.93 7.29
CA LEU A 253 -9.89 9.49 7.39
C LEU A 253 -10.05 9.02 8.83
N SER A 254 -10.62 7.83 9.00
CA SER A 254 -10.71 7.15 10.30
C SER A 254 -9.32 6.91 10.91
N GLY A 255 -9.22 6.96 12.24
CA GLY A 255 -7.97 6.62 12.93
C GLY A 255 -7.55 5.16 12.79
N SER A 256 -8.40 4.28 12.24
CA SER A 256 -8.03 2.90 11.90
C SER A 256 -6.87 2.79 10.90
N TYR A 257 -6.63 3.82 10.07
CA TYR A 257 -5.48 3.92 9.17
C TYR A 257 -4.18 4.39 9.85
N ILE A 258 -4.22 4.65 11.17
CA ILE A 258 -3.05 4.94 11.99
C ILE A 258 -3.29 4.50 13.44
N THR A 259 -3.55 3.20 13.64
CA THR A 259 -3.81 2.70 14.98
C THR A 259 -2.51 2.64 15.78
N LEU A 260 -2.37 3.53 16.77
CA LEU A 260 -1.20 3.54 17.65
C LEU A 260 -1.11 2.25 18.46
N ASN A 261 0.04 1.59 18.44
CA ASN A 261 0.24 0.37 19.23
C ASN A 261 0.29 0.62 20.76
N SER A 262 0.42 1.88 21.20
CA SER A 262 0.35 2.23 22.63
C SER A 262 -1.00 1.91 23.27
N HIS A 263 -2.07 1.72 22.49
CA HIS A 263 -3.35 1.24 23.04
C HIS A 263 -3.25 -0.11 23.75
N TRP A 264 -2.37 -0.99 23.29
CA TRP A 264 -2.12 -2.31 23.90
C TRP A 264 -1.08 -2.26 25.04
N GLU A 265 -0.28 -1.20 25.10
CA GLU A 265 0.58 -0.89 26.25
C GLU A 265 -0.26 -0.32 27.42
N ASP A 266 -1.09 0.67 27.11
CA ASP A 266 -1.83 1.44 28.10
C ASP A 266 -3.10 0.75 28.59
N TRP A 267 -3.58 -0.26 27.85
CA TRP A 267 -4.89 -0.88 28.01
C TRP A 267 -6.02 0.15 27.86
N ASN A 268 -6.13 0.77 26.69
CA ASN A 268 -7.20 1.71 26.40
C ASN A 268 -7.68 1.56 24.93
N LEU A 269 -8.83 2.17 24.62
CA LEU A 269 -9.42 2.13 23.29
C LEU A 269 -9.36 3.53 22.67
N PRO A 270 -8.99 3.66 21.38
CA PRO A 270 -8.97 4.96 20.73
C PRO A 270 -10.37 5.54 20.56
N SER A 271 -10.46 6.86 20.51
CA SER A 271 -11.73 7.58 20.34
C SER A 271 -12.45 7.33 19.00
N TRP A 272 -11.73 6.82 17.98
CA TRP A 272 -12.33 6.41 16.71
C TRP A 272 -12.94 5.00 16.75
N TYR A 273 -12.61 4.18 17.75
CA TYR A 273 -13.12 2.84 17.91
C TYR A 273 -14.46 2.86 18.66
N HIS A 274 -15.46 2.16 18.14
CA HIS A 274 -16.88 2.15 18.59
C HIS A 274 -17.63 3.48 18.59
N SER A 275 -17.04 4.58 18.14
CA SER A 275 -17.73 5.86 18.20
C SER A 275 -18.75 6.00 17.07
N ASP A 276 -19.96 6.47 17.42
CA ASP A 276 -20.87 7.16 16.49
C ASP A 276 -20.17 8.33 15.76
N SER A 277 -19.04 8.78 16.30
CA SER A 277 -18.13 9.72 15.66
C SER A 277 -17.52 9.19 14.37
N ALA A 278 -17.34 7.89 14.15
CA ALA A 278 -16.97 7.36 12.84
C ALA A 278 -18.03 7.65 11.76
N GLN A 279 -19.32 7.74 12.14
CA GLN A 279 -20.41 8.21 11.26
C GLN A 279 -20.50 9.74 11.18
N LYS A 280 -20.22 10.49 12.25
CA LYS A 280 -20.23 11.98 12.26
C LYS A 280 -18.96 12.62 11.66
N LEU A 281 -17.84 11.91 11.62
CA LEU A 281 -16.55 12.36 11.08
C LEU A 281 -16.42 12.12 9.56
N ASN A 282 -17.30 11.29 8.99
CA ASN A 282 -17.44 11.09 7.54
C ASN A 282 -18.19 12.24 6.84
N TRP A 283 -18.55 13.31 7.55
CA TRP A 283 -19.20 14.46 6.93
C TRP A 283 -18.16 15.38 6.32
N THR A 284 -18.19 15.49 4.99
CA THR A 284 -17.49 16.55 4.27
C THR A 284 -17.95 17.92 4.77
N THR A 285 -17.11 18.95 4.63
CA THR A 285 -17.46 20.34 4.95
C THR A 285 -18.77 20.77 4.26
N ILE A 286 -19.06 20.22 3.08
CA ILE A 286 -20.29 20.45 2.31
C ILE A 286 -21.52 19.83 3.00
N GLU A 287 -21.42 18.63 3.55
CA GLU A 287 -22.53 17.99 4.28
C GLU A 287 -22.81 18.70 5.61
N LYS A 288 -21.77 19.21 6.29
CA LYS A 288 -21.92 20.06 7.47
C LYS A 288 -22.62 21.38 7.13
N VAL A 289 -22.27 22.04 6.02
CA VAL A 289 -22.94 23.27 5.55
C VAL A 289 -24.39 22.99 5.14
N ASN A 290 -24.67 21.88 4.47
CA ASN A 290 -26.02 21.47 4.08
C ASN A 290 -26.91 21.09 5.27
N ALA A 291 -26.33 20.54 6.34
CA ALA A 291 -27.06 20.23 7.56
C ALA A 291 -27.30 21.49 8.42
N LEU A 292 -26.30 22.36 8.56
CA LEU A 292 -26.43 23.63 9.27
C LEU A 292 -27.44 24.56 8.58
N SER A 293 -27.48 24.59 7.25
CA SER A 293 -28.50 25.34 6.49
C SER A 293 -29.90 24.75 6.67
N LYS A 294 -30.06 23.43 6.77
CA LYS A 294 -31.35 22.80 7.10
C LYS A 294 -31.83 23.14 8.51
N VAL A 295 -30.92 23.17 9.50
CA VAL A 295 -31.23 23.56 10.88
C VAL A 295 -31.63 25.03 10.94
N VAL A 296 -30.92 25.93 10.24
CA VAL A 296 -31.28 27.36 10.17
C VAL A 296 -32.65 27.58 9.52
N VAL A 297 -32.99 26.83 8.47
CA VAL A 297 -34.32 26.89 7.82
C VAL A 297 -35.43 26.35 8.75
N GLN A 298 -35.10 25.44 9.65
CA GLN A 298 -36.05 24.83 10.59
C GLN A 298 -36.23 25.68 11.86
N GLU A 299 -35.16 26.33 12.35
CA GLU A 299 -35.21 27.35 13.42
C GLU A 299 -35.91 28.63 12.95
N GLN A 300 -35.66 29.11 11.73
CA GLN A 300 -36.41 30.25 11.16
C GLN A 300 -37.92 29.96 10.99
N ARG A 301 -38.32 28.68 10.91
CA ARG A 301 -39.73 28.28 10.90
C ARG A 301 -40.36 28.22 12.30
N LEU A 302 -39.57 28.03 13.36
CA LEU A 302 -40.05 28.06 14.75
C LEU A 302 -40.03 29.47 15.34
N ASP A 303 -39.04 30.29 14.99
CA ASP A 303 -38.85 31.65 15.51
C ASP A 303 -39.82 32.71 14.94
N ALA A 304 -40.68 32.32 14.00
CA ALA A 304 -41.84 33.13 13.62
C ALA A 304 -42.93 33.20 14.72
N THR A 305 -42.73 32.54 15.87
CA THR A 305 -43.77 32.39 16.90
C THR A 305 -43.31 32.63 18.34
N THR A 306 -42.25 33.40 18.60
CA THR A 306 -42.02 33.84 20.00
C THR A 306 -41.30 35.18 20.13
N THR A 307 -41.91 36.05 20.94
CA THR A 307 -41.56 37.43 21.23
C THR A 307 -40.27 37.62 22.04
N LEU A 308 -39.57 38.71 21.69
CA LEU A 308 -38.36 39.29 22.30
C LEU A 308 -38.21 39.15 23.82
N SER A 309 -36.98 38.84 24.26
CA SER A 309 -36.39 39.37 25.50
C SER A 309 -34.87 39.54 25.35
N LYS A 310 -34.38 40.72 25.72
CA LYS A 310 -33.00 41.22 25.55
C LYS A 310 -31.99 40.56 26.52
N PRO A 311 -30.67 40.59 26.20
CA PRO A 311 -29.64 39.85 26.94
C PRO A 311 -29.06 40.64 28.12
N ARG A 312 -28.64 39.93 29.17
CA ARG A 312 -27.98 40.47 30.37
C ARG A 312 -26.47 40.22 30.29
N ILE A 313 -25.70 41.31 30.28
CA ILE A 313 -24.24 41.37 30.34
C ILE A 313 -23.72 41.04 31.76
N ARG A 314 -22.65 40.25 31.86
CA ARG A 314 -21.59 40.27 32.90
C ARG A 314 -20.54 39.19 32.58
N ARG A 315 -19.25 39.29 32.92
CA ARG A 315 -18.27 40.36 33.19
C ARG A 315 -16.93 39.59 33.31
N ASN A 316 -15.86 40.15 32.76
CA ASN A 316 -14.51 39.62 32.71
C ASN A 316 -14.01 39.01 34.04
N GLN A 317 -13.34 37.85 33.96
CA GLN A 317 -12.26 37.48 34.87
C GLN A 317 -11.07 36.97 34.06
N THR A 318 -9.99 37.73 34.15
CA THR A 318 -8.63 37.39 33.78
C THR A 318 -8.05 36.42 34.80
N SER A 319 -7.49 35.29 34.35
CA SER A 319 -6.50 34.53 35.11
C SER A 319 -5.39 34.10 34.17
N THR A 320 -4.20 34.61 34.44
CA THR A 320 -2.91 34.22 33.88
C THR A 320 -2.43 32.98 34.62
N ASP A 321 -2.28 31.84 33.94
CA ASP A 321 -1.51 30.71 34.47
C ASP A 321 -0.63 30.12 33.37
N HIS A 322 0.68 30.23 33.57
CA HIS A 322 1.70 29.51 32.83
C HIS A 322 1.75 28.04 33.28
N PRO A 323 1.91 27.07 32.37
CA PRO A 323 2.12 25.68 32.74
C PRO A 323 3.56 25.44 33.23
N PRO A 324 3.79 24.59 34.26
CA PRO A 324 5.11 24.39 34.85
C PRO A 324 6.01 23.49 34.01
N GLN A 325 7.28 23.87 33.94
CA GLN A 325 8.41 23.13 33.37
C GLN A 325 8.76 21.91 34.26
N PRO A 326 9.15 20.75 33.69
CA PRO A 326 9.63 19.61 34.46
C PRO A 326 11.10 19.78 34.88
N VAL A 327 11.35 19.72 36.19
CA VAL A 327 12.69 19.71 36.79
C VAL A 327 13.25 18.28 36.75
N PHE A 328 14.31 18.06 35.98
CA PHE A 328 15.06 16.81 35.99
C PHE A 328 15.91 16.69 37.26
N SER A 329 15.67 15.63 38.04
CA SER A 329 16.55 15.23 39.16
C SER A 329 17.45 14.08 38.70
N ALA A 330 18.77 14.29 38.73
CA ALA A 330 19.77 13.27 38.41
C ALA A 330 19.82 12.17 39.49
N PRO A 331 20.06 10.89 39.15
CA PRO A 331 20.21 9.83 40.15
C PRO A 331 21.57 9.90 40.83
N ARG A 332 21.59 9.77 42.16
CA ARG A 332 22.80 9.59 42.97
C ARG A 332 23.42 8.22 42.72
N LEU A 333 24.75 8.21 42.61
CA LEU A 333 25.61 7.04 42.68
C LEU A 333 25.35 6.23 43.95
N ALA A 334 25.02 4.95 43.79
CA ALA A 334 25.05 3.97 44.85
C ALA A 334 26.28 3.07 44.66
N ASP A 335 27.05 2.98 45.72
CA ASP A 335 28.24 2.15 45.92
C ASP A 335 27.80 0.68 46.12
N THR A 336 28.49 -0.30 45.52
CA THR A 336 28.65 -1.68 46.08
C THR A 336 29.59 -2.56 45.26
N SER A 337 30.37 -3.34 46.02
CA SER A 337 31.39 -4.35 45.66
C SER A 337 30.88 -5.57 44.88
N PRO A 338 31.79 -6.44 44.37
CA PRO A 338 31.54 -7.26 43.19
C PRO A 338 31.02 -8.67 43.49
N ASP A 339 30.44 -9.24 42.43
CA ASP A 339 30.41 -10.65 42.10
C ASP A 339 29.31 -11.53 42.70
N ASN A 340 28.21 -11.63 41.94
CA ASN A 340 27.56 -12.89 41.57
C ASN A 340 26.68 -12.57 40.36
N GLY A 341 27.05 -13.09 39.18
CA GLY A 341 26.34 -12.84 37.93
C GLY A 341 24.84 -13.17 38.04
N PRO A 342 23.94 -12.34 37.48
CA PRO A 342 22.51 -12.62 37.56
C PRO A 342 22.18 -13.77 36.61
N VAL A 343 21.69 -14.87 37.19
CA VAL A 343 20.83 -15.81 36.47
C VAL A 343 19.66 -14.97 35.94
N LEU A 344 19.57 -14.82 34.61
CA LEU A 344 18.43 -14.18 33.93
C LEU A 344 17.15 -14.92 34.34
N GLN A 345 16.46 -14.41 35.36
CA GLN A 345 15.10 -14.83 35.65
C GLN A 345 14.25 -14.44 34.44
N GLN A 346 13.75 -15.43 33.71
CA GLN A 346 12.77 -15.20 32.65
C GLN A 346 11.57 -14.47 33.28
N VAL A 347 11.45 -13.17 33.02
CA VAL A 347 10.29 -12.38 33.42
C VAL A 347 9.12 -12.88 32.58
N LEU A 348 8.26 -13.70 33.21
CA LEU A 348 7.06 -14.20 32.56
C LEU A 348 6.10 -13.02 32.32
N PRO A 349 5.53 -12.89 31.11
CA PRO A 349 4.46 -11.93 30.86
C PRO A 349 3.34 -12.14 31.86
N LYS A 350 2.89 -11.06 32.50
CA LYS A 350 1.76 -11.06 33.42
C LYS A 350 0.81 -9.93 33.01
N PRO A 351 0.00 -10.14 31.95
CA PRO A 351 -0.95 -9.14 31.46
C PRO A 351 -1.77 -8.53 32.60
N ARG A 352 -1.99 -7.22 32.56
CA ARG A 352 -2.74 -6.48 33.59
C ARG A 352 -4.13 -7.07 33.82
N PHE A 353 -4.80 -7.50 32.76
CA PHE A 353 -6.07 -8.19 32.80
C PHE A 353 -5.98 -9.58 32.17
N PRO A 354 -6.73 -10.58 32.67
CA PRO A 354 -6.80 -11.90 32.05
C PRO A 354 -7.49 -11.85 30.68
N ASP A 355 -7.31 -12.89 29.86
CA ASP A 355 -7.83 -12.94 28.49
C ASP A 355 -9.36 -12.79 28.44
N ASN A 356 -10.10 -13.31 29.42
CA ASN A 356 -11.55 -13.23 29.49
C ASN A 356 -12.09 -11.86 29.97
N HIS A 357 -11.22 -10.92 30.35
CA HIS A 357 -11.66 -9.59 30.76
C HIS A 357 -12.24 -8.81 29.57
N PRO A 358 -13.35 -8.05 29.73
CA PRO A 358 -13.99 -7.36 28.61
C PRO A 358 -13.05 -6.46 27.81
N LEU A 359 -12.18 -5.72 28.49
CA LEU A 359 -11.21 -4.85 27.81
C LEU A 359 -10.14 -5.64 27.03
N SER A 360 -9.75 -6.83 27.48
CA SER A 360 -8.84 -7.71 26.74
C SER A 360 -9.49 -8.13 25.42
N GLN A 361 -10.76 -8.56 25.48
CA GLN A 361 -11.55 -8.93 24.29
C GLN A 361 -11.70 -7.75 23.33
N GLU A 362 -11.94 -6.54 23.83
CA GLU A 362 -12.01 -5.34 23.01
C GLU A 362 -10.68 -5.01 22.31
N LEU A 363 -9.54 -5.25 22.95
CA LEU A 363 -8.23 -5.04 22.34
C LEU A 363 -7.92 -6.07 21.24
N TYR A 364 -8.46 -7.29 21.33
CA TYR A 364 -8.43 -8.26 20.21
C TYR A 364 -9.30 -7.81 19.03
N LEU A 365 -10.47 -7.25 19.30
CA LEU A 365 -11.36 -6.71 18.26
C LEU A 365 -10.77 -5.44 17.63
N LEU A 366 -10.13 -4.56 18.42
CA LEU A 366 -9.41 -3.39 17.92
C LEU A 366 -8.29 -3.79 16.96
N GLN A 367 -7.52 -4.83 17.28
CA GLN A 367 -6.47 -5.37 16.39
C GLN A 367 -7.05 -5.80 15.05
N SER A 368 -8.22 -6.44 15.09
CA SER A 368 -8.93 -6.86 13.90
C SER A 368 -9.44 -5.65 13.10
N ALA A 369 -9.86 -4.58 13.76
CA ALA A 369 -10.35 -3.34 13.14
C ALA A 369 -9.24 -2.45 12.57
N ALA A 370 -8.02 -2.55 13.09
CA ALA A 370 -6.87 -1.78 12.62
C ALA A 370 -6.56 -2.10 11.14
N VAL A 371 -6.40 -1.04 10.33
CA VAL A 371 -5.99 -1.17 8.93
C VAL A 371 -4.48 -1.03 8.82
N VAL A 372 -3.91 -0.11 9.60
CA VAL A 372 -2.46 0.09 9.76
C VAL A 372 -2.18 0.25 11.25
N ILE A 373 -1.15 -0.44 11.73
CA ILE A 373 -0.61 -0.27 13.09
C ILE A 373 0.61 0.62 13.00
N HIS A 374 0.70 1.65 13.84
CA HIS A 374 1.85 2.56 13.91
C HIS A 374 2.59 2.35 15.24
N PHE A 375 3.91 2.16 15.17
CA PHE A 375 4.73 1.86 16.34
C PHE A 375 5.10 3.15 17.09
N SER A 376 4.37 3.43 18.18
CA SER A 376 4.56 4.56 19.09
C SER A 376 4.88 4.16 20.53
N ALA A 377 4.54 2.93 20.92
CA ALA A 377 4.83 2.33 22.23
C ALA A 377 6.28 1.88 22.33
N ILE A 378 6.89 2.02 23.51
CA ILE A 378 8.26 1.56 23.88
C ILE A 378 9.41 2.20 23.07
N GLY A 379 9.33 2.16 21.75
CA GLY A 379 10.40 2.43 20.80
C GLY A 379 10.04 1.89 19.41
N LYS A 380 11.01 1.92 18.49
CA LYS A 380 10.81 1.48 17.10
C LYS A 380 10.91 -0.04 16.98
N PRO A 381 10.23 -0.67 16.00
CA PRO A 381 10.14 -2.13 15.94
C PRO A 381 11.48 -2.84 15.63
N TRP A 382 12.42 -2.13 15.00
CA TRP A 382 13.80 -2.60 14.83
C TRP A 382 14.64 -2.53 16.12
N THR A 383 14.28 -1.67 17.08
CA THR A 383 15.04 -1.47 18.34
C THR A 383 14.55 -2.33 19.50
N VAL A 384 13.30 -2.80 19.47
CA VAL A 384 12.67 -3.49 20.62
C VAL A 384 12.54 -4.98 20.30
N SER A 385 13.30 -5.82 21.00
CA SER A 385 13.14 -7.27 20.94
C SER A 385 11.97 -7.76 21.80
N GLY A 386 11.55 -9.01 21.61
CA GLY A 386 10.53 -9.62 22.46
C GLY A 386 10.94 -9.71 23.93
N GLU A 387 12.24 -9.84 24.22
CA GLU A 387 12.75 -9.83 25.59
C GLU A 387 12.71 -8.44 26.21
N VAL A 388 13.18 -7.42 25.48
CA VAL A 388 13.11 -6.02 25.91
C VAL A 388 11.67 -5.64 26.23
N LEU A 389 10.72 -6.03 25.37
CA LEU A 389 9.30 -5.78 25.61
C LEU A 389 8.79 -6.46 26.88
N ARG A 390 9.11 -7.75 27.10
CA ARG A 390 8.70 -8.49 28.32
C ARG A 390 9.28 -7.86 29.59
N MET A 391 10.51 -7.37 29.54
CA MET A 391 11.15 -6.72 30.69
C MET A 391 10.57 -5.33 30.96
N GLN A 392 10.36 -4.52 29.92
CA GLN A 392 9.92 -3.14 30.09
C GLN A 392 8.42 -2.99 30.32
N ARG A 393 7.61 -3.91 29.77
CA ARG A 393 6.14 -3.94 29.88
C ARG A 393 5.61 -5.35 30.13
N PRO A 394 5.93 -5.93 31.30
CA PRO A 394 5.43 -7.26 31.66
C PRO A 394 3.90 -7.32 31.78
N ASP A 395 3.23 -6.19 31.98
CA ASP A 395 1.77 -6.09 32.14
C ASP A 395 1.01 -5.67 30.86
N ALA A 396 1.69 -5.46 29.74
CA ALA A 396 1.04 -5.10 28.47
C ALA A 396 0.09 -6.20 27.96
N HIS A 397 -0.85 -5.81 27.10
CA HIS A 397 -1.70 -6.76 26.41
C HIS A 397 -0.83 -7.66 25.50
N PRO A 398 -1.07 -9.00 25.43
CA PRO A 398 -0.25 -9.93 24.64
C PRO A 398 -0.05 -9.53 23.18
N LEU A 399 -1.08 -8.92 22.57
CA LEU A 399 -1.00 -8.42 21.20
C LEU A 399 0.08 -7.36 20.95
N LEU A 400 0.50 -6.58 21.96
CA LEU A 400 1.63 -5.68 21.78
C LEU A 400 2.88 -6.49 21.40
N GLY A 401 3.13 -7.61 22.10
CA GLY A 401 4.20 -8.54 21.76
C GLY A 401 4.05 -9.13 20.37
N GLU A 402 2.85 -9.60 20.03
CA GLU A 402 2.59 -10.17 18.71
C GLU A 402 2.82 -9.17 17.56
N GLN A 403 2.54 -7.88 17.76
CA GLN A 403 2.80 -6.84 16.76
C GLN A 403 4.30 -6.69 16.49
N PHE A 404 5.13 -6.56 17.55
CA PHE A 404 6.59 -6.50 17.41
C PHE A 404 7.15 -7.80 16.82
N LEU A 405 6.70 -8.96 17.31
CA LEU A 405 7.13 -10.25 16.82
C LEU A 405 6.80 -10.45 15.33
N THR A 406 5.59 -10.05 14.91
CA THR A 406 5.19 -10.11 13.51
C THR A 406 6.10 -9.26 12.64
N TRP A 407 6.35 -8.01 13.03
CA TRP A 407 7.25 -7.13 12.29
C TRP A 407 8.67 -7.71 12.20
N ARG A 408 9.23 -8.16 13.33
CA ARG A 408 10.62 -8.68 13.39
C ARG A 408 10.80 -10.00 12.65
N LYS A 409 9.81 -10.88 12.70
CA LYS A 409 9.81 -12.12 11.94
C LYS A 409 9.83 -11.86 10.44
N ILE A 410 9.08 -10.87 9.97
CA ILE A 410 9.12 -10.47 8.57
C ILE A 410 10.49 -9.87 8.25
N ALA A 411 10.98 -8.96 9.08
CA ALA A 411 12.28 -8.30 8.92
C ALA A 411 13.42 -9.31 8.77
N GLY A 412 13.49 -10.35 9.63
CA GLY A 412 14.53 -11.39 9.53
C GLY A 412 14.49 -12.20 8.23
N GLY A 413 13.39 -12.14 7.46
CA GLY A 413 13.28 -12.78 6.14
C GLY A 413 13.53 -11.86 4.95
N VAL A 414 13.63 -10.53 5.15
CA VAL A 414 13.71 -9.55 4.05
C VAL A 414 14.79 -8.49 4.21
N CYS A 415 15.22 -8.19 5.43
CA CYS A 415 16.16 -7.11 5.73
C CYS A 415 17.60 -7.63 5.80
N PRO A 416 18.53 -7.09 4.99
CA PRO A 416 19.95 -7.42 5.07
C PRO A 416 20.52 -7.22 6.48
N GLY A 417 21.20 -8.24 7.01
CA GLY A 417 21.90 -8.17 8.30
C GLY A 417 21.00 -8.08 9.54
N PHE A 418 19.68 -8.23 9.41
CA PHE A 418 18.75 -8.16 10.54
C PHE A 418 18.55 -9.53 11.20
N ASP A 419 18.82 -9.61 12.50
CA ASP A 419 18.49 -10.77 13.34
C ASP A 419 17.13 -10.57 14.03
N SER A 420 16.25 -11.57 13.98
CA SER A 420 14.90 -11.45 14.57
C SER A 420 14.90 -11.35 16.09
N ASP A 421 15.89 -11.91 16.76
CA ASP A 421 16.01 -11.91 18.22
C ASP A 421 16.83 -10.72 18.72
N GLU A 422 17.97 -10.44 18.07
CA GLU A 422 18.91 -9.39 18.50
C GLU A 422 18.71 -8.03 17.80
N GLY A 423 18.09 -8.01 16.62
CA GLY A 423 17.92 -6.81 15.80
C GLY A 423 19.09 -6.62 14.85
N PHE A 424 19.46 -5.37 14.59
CA PHE A 424 20.67 -5.09 13.82
C PHE A 424 21.90 -5.42 14.68
N GLY A 425 22.74 -6.34 14.21
CA GLY A 425 24.01 -6.64 14.88
C GLY A 425 24.89 -5.39 14.95
N TYR A 426 25.50 -5.13 16.12
CA TYR A 426 26.56 -4.14 16.28
C TYR A 426 27.79 -4.57 15.47
N GLY A 427 27.77 -4.35 14.15
CA GLY A 427 28.83 -4.78 13.24
C GLY A 427 28.46 -4.85 11.76
N ALA A 428 27.23 -4.51 11.36
CA ALA A 428 26.82 -4.50 9.95
C ALA A 428 27.07 -3.16 9.22
N PHE A 429 27.87 -2.26 9.80
CA PHE A 429 28.28 -1.01 9.17
C PHE A 429 29.74 -1.12 8.71
N ASP A 430 29.95 -1.72 7.53
CA ASP A 430 31.19 -1.59 6.76
C ASP A 430 30.86 -1.16 5.33
#